data_AF-A0A139QM22-F1
#
_entry.id   AF-A0A139QM22-F1
#
_cell.length_a   1.000
_cell.length_b   1.000
_cell.length_c   1.000
_cell.angle_alpha   90.00
_cell.angle_beta   90.00
_cell.angle_gamma   90.00
#
_symmetry.space_group_name_H-M   'P 1'
#
loop_
_entity.id
_entity.type
_entity.pdbx_description
1 polymer ?
#
loop_
_entity_poly.entity_id
_entity_poly.type
_entity_poly.pdbx_seq_one_letter_code
_entity_poly.pdbx_strand_id
1 'polypeptide(L)'
;MVFNLGENLIVDIEKLIGFKKKNPHEVKKFTHNSNQIEDLIIQSREFGKLEIGKIYKKESGDTVNYCLLQLNHGGLNFETLSISAIRKKLINVITGIKQQTGIWIIPTIIRVHEMEIAFTFATDAIIHFQTRNLLLRSLSNTSQVNKKVYTKCSTTEDHHILSSKKNENLLHVLYDKTAKAEHNKQIELNASRKYRIYRYEMTLNEKN
;
A
#
# COMPACT_ATOMS: atom_id res chain seq x y z
N MET A 1 3.61 0.48 -2.39
CA MET A 1 4.52 1.63 -2.11
C MET A 1 3.74 2.91 -2.34
N VAL A 2 3.97 3.94 -1.51
CA VAL A 2 3.36 5.26 -1.61
C VAL A 2 4.43 6.29 -1.94
N PHE A 3 4.21 7.06 -3.00
CA PHE A 3 5.07 8.14 -3.43
C PHE A 3 4.40 9.48 -3.19
N ASN A 4 5.12 10.44 -2.62
CA ASN A 4 4.76 11.85 -2.68
C ASN A 4 5.41 12.45 -3.93
N LEU A 5 4.56 12.90 -4.85
CA LEU A 5 4.95 13.44 -6.15
C LEU A 5 5.08 14.97 -6.14
N GLY A 6 4.89 15.61 -4.98
CA GLY A 6 4.98 17.05 -4.79
C GLY A 6 3.66 17.78 -5.08
N GLU A 7 3.80 19.09 -5.32
CA GLU A 7 2.67 20.04 -5.31
C GLU A 7 2.31 20.54 -6.73
N ASN A 8 3.17 20.27 -7.73
CA ASN A 8 3.07 20.81 -9.08
C ASN A 8 2.21 19.92 -10.00
N LEU A 9 1.01 20.40 -10.27
CA LEU A 9 -0.03 19.69 -11.03
C LEU A 9 -0.70 20.66 -12.02
N ILE A 10 -0.92 20.19 -13.24
CA ILE A 10 -1.77 20.87 -14.24
C ILE A 10 -2.93 19.93 -14.56
N VAL A 11 -4.15 20.44 -14.56
CA VAL A 11 -5.36 19.60 -14.66
C VAL A 11 -6.23 20.09 -15.80
N ASP A 12 -6.56 19.18 -16.71
CA ASP A 12 -7.66 19.33 -17.66
C ASP A 12 -8.95 18.84 -16.98
N ILE A 13 -9.73 19.79 -16.45
CA ILE A 13 -10.95 19.49 -15.66
C ILE A 13 -12.02 18.84 -16.55
N GLU A 14 -12.16 19.25 -17.80
CA GLU A 14 -13.15 18.68 -18.72
C GLU A 14 -12.86 17.21 -19.00
N LYS A 15 -11.59 16.89 -19.28
CA LYS A 15 -11.15 15.51 -19.48
C LYS A 15 -11.32 14.67 -18.22
N LEU A 16 -11.05 15.23 -17.03
CA LEU A 16 -11.25 14.54 -15.76
C LEU A 16 -12.74 14.27 -15.47
N ILE A 17 -13.62 15.23 -15.77
CA ILE A 17 -15.09 15.03 -15.72
C ILE A 17 -15.51 13.93 -16.68
N GLY A 18 -14.97 13.93 -17.91
CA GLY A 18 -15.19 12.87 -18.90
C GLY A 18 -14.75 11.49 -18.41
N PHE A 19 -13.58 11.41 -17.78
CA PHE A 19 -13.07 10.19 -17.15
C PHE A 19 -14.00 9.70 -16.04
N LYS A 20 -14.43 10.58 -15.13
CA LYS A 20 -15.37 10.24 -14.04
C LYS A 20 -16.69 9.69 -14.58
N LYS A 21 -17.23 10.26 -15.66
CA LYS A 21 -18.47 9.77 -16.29
C LYS A 21 -18.30 8.36 -16.87
N LYS A 22 -17.15 8.05 -17.46
CA LYS A 22 -16.84 6.73 -18.02
C LYS A 22 -16.51 5.70 -16.94
N ASN A 23 -15.83 6.12 -15.88
CA ASN A 23 -15.31 5.26 -14.82
C ASN A 23 -15.80 5.70 -13.42
N PRO A 24 -17.12 5.73 -13.17
CA PRO A 24 -17.67 6.28 -11.93
C PRO A 24 -17.23 5.48 -10.69
N HIS A 25 -16.93 4.20 -10.84
CA HIS A 25 -16.47 3.35 -9.74
C HIS A 25 -15.02 3.59 -9.34
N GLU A 26 -14.19 4.17 -10.20
CA GLU A 26 -12.78 4.44 -9.91
C GLU A 26 -12.62 5.77 -9.17
N VAL A 27 -13.43 6.78 -9.49
CA VAL A 27 -13.36 8.10 -8.83
C VAL A 27 -14.16 8.07 -7.52
N LYS A 28 -13.46 7.95 -6.39
CA LYS A 28 -14.05 7.86 -5.05
C LYS A 28 -14.39 9.21 -4.46
N LYS A 29 -13.62 10.24 -4.78
CA LYS A 29 -13.83 11.62 -4.35
C LYS A 29 -13.39 12.55 -5.46
N PHE A 30 -14.17 13.61 -5.72
CA PHE A 30 -13.80 14.64 -6.67
C PHE A 30 -14.53 15.94 -6.32
N THR A 31 -13.79 16.86 -5.73
CA THR A 31 -14.19 18.24 -5.42
C THR A 31 -13.23 19.17 -6.14
N HIS A 32 -13.78 20.11 -6.90
CA HIS A 32 -12.99 21.06 -7.67
C HIS A 32 -13.68 22.43 -7.69
N ASN A 33 -12.88 23.47 -7.85
CA ASN A 33 -13.33 24.77 -8.32
C ASN A 33 -13.03 24.89 -9.82
N SER A 34 -13.29 26.05 -10.43
CA SER A 34 -13.24 26.22 -11.89
C SER A 34 -11.96 25.67 -12.53
N ASN A 35 -10.78 25.87 -11.91
CA ASN A 35 -9.50 25.48 -12.48
C ASN A 35 -8.61 24.64 -11.56
N GLN A 36 -9.05 24.30 -10.35
CA GLN A 36 -8.24 23.55 -9.38
C GLN A 36 -8.99 22.39 -8.74
N ILE A 37 -8.28 21.29 -8.51
CA ILE A 37 -8.72 20.21 -7.65
C ILE A 37 -8.53 20.65 -6.20
N GLU A 38 -9.59 20.52 -5.40
CA GLU A 38 -9.49 20.69 -3.95
C GLU A 38 -9.25 19.35 -3.27
N ASP A 39 -9.94 18.31 -3.74
CA ASP A 39 -9.78 16.94 -3.26
C ASP A 39 -10.17 15.95 -4.35
N LEU A 40 -9.30 14.97 -4.62
CA LEU A 40 -9.52 13.93 -5.59
C LEU A 40 -8.94 12.62 -5.06
N ILE A 41 -9.75 11.55 -5.14
CA ILE A 41 -9.30 10.18 -4.94
C ILE A 41 -9.73 9.36 -6.14
N ILE A 42 -8.77 8.85 -6.90
CA ILE A 42 -8.99 7.87 -7.96
C ILE A 42 -8.36 6.55 -7.54
N GLN A 43 -9.14 5.48 -7.57
CA GLN A 43 -8.68 4.12 -7.32
C GLN A 43 -8.90 3.29 -8.59
N SER A 44 -7.83 3.12 -9.36
CA SER A 44 -7.81 2.37 -10.61
C SER A 44 -7.05 1.05 -10.45
N ARG A 45 -7.47 0.04 -11.22
CA ARG A 45 -6.68 -1.21 -11.33
C ARG A 45 -5.39 -1.00 -12.10
N GLU A 46 -5.34 -0.01 -12.98
CA GLU A 46 -4.22 0.22 -13.90
C GLU A 46 -3.04 0.93 -13.26
N PHE A 47 -3.29 1.84 -12.31
CA PHE A 47 -2.23 2.61 -11.66
C PHE A 47 -2.31 2.65 -10.13
N GLY A 48 -3.29 1.98 -9.50
CA GLY A 48 -3.46 2.00 -8.05
C GLY A 48 -4.29 3.19 -7.57
N LYS A 49 -3.89 3.81 -6.46
CA LYS A 49 -4.63 4.94 -5.86
C LYS A 49 -3.86 6.24 -6.06
N LEU A 50 -4.49 7.21 -6.72
CA LEU A 50 -4.06 8.59 -6.79
C LEU A 50 -4.90 9.43 -5.83
N GLU A 51 -4.23 10.18 -4.97
CA GLU A 51 -4.85 11.10 -4.02
C GLU A 51 -4.22 12.48 -4.19
N ILE A 52 -5.06 13.49 -4.44
CA ILE A 52 -4.65 14.88 -4.58
C ILE A 52 -5.51 15.68 -3.63
N GLY A 53 -4.89 16.54 -2.85
CA GLY A 53 -5.60 17.41 -1.94
C GLY A 53 -4.77 18.58 -1.48
N LYS A 54 -5.32 19.30 -0.51
CA LYS A 54 -4.69 20.44 0.13
C LYS A 54 -4.44 20.14 1.61
N ILE A 55 -3.26 20.48 2.11
CA ILE A 55 -2.89 20.36 3.52
C ILE A 55 -2.43 21.70 4.07
N TYR A 56 -2.97 22.07 5.23
CA TYR A 56 -2.55 23.28 5.94
C TYR A 56 -1.25 23.01 6.70
N LYS A 57 -0.17 23.72 6.33
CA LYS A 57 1.11 23.70 7.04
C LYS A 57 1.08 24.77 8.14
N LYS A 58 0.85 24.34 9.38
CA LYS A 58 0.79 25.23 10.55
C LYS A 58 2.04 26.11 10.71
N GLU A 59 3.21 25.59 10.33
CA GLU A 59 4.50 26.27 10.47
C GLU A 59 4.65 27.46 9.51
N SER A 60 4.11 27.35 8.29
CA SER A 60 4.15 28.44 7.30
C SER A 60 2.86 29.25 7.23
N GLY A 61 1.78 28.78 7.84
CA GLY A 61 0.45 29.38 7.73
C GLY A 61 -0.21 29.16 6.36
N ASP A 62 0.42 28.37 5.47
CA ASP A 62 0.00 28.19 4.10
C ASP A 62 -0.72 26.86 3.87
N THR A 63 -1.61 26.86 2.88
CA THR A 63 -2.22 25.63 2.36
C THR A 63 -1.46 25.20 1.11
N VAL A 64 -0.83 24.02 1.16
CA VAL A 64 -0.09 23.46 0.02
C VAL A 64 -0.84 22.30 -0.59
N ASN A 65 -0.67 22.10 -1.90
CA ASN A 65 -1.18 20.90 -2.56
C ASN A 65 -0.29 19.71 -2.21
N TYR A 66 -0.87 18.51 -2.13
CA TYR A 66 -0.12 17.27 -2.10
C TYR A 66 -0.64 16.33 -3.18
N CYS A 67 0.25 15.48 -3.69
CA CYS A 67 -0.07 14.41 -4.62
C CYS A 67 0.56 13.12 -4.13
N LEU A 68 -0.27 12.19 -3.67
CA LEU A 68 0.15 10.86 -3.26
C LEU A 68 -0.27 9.83 -4.31
N LEU A 69 0.69 9.01 -4.72
CA LEU A 69 0.46 7.89 -5.61
C LEU A 69 0.83 6.60 -4.91
N GLN A 70 -0.17 5.78 -4.63
CA GLN A 70 -0.02 4.47 -4.02
C GLN A 70 -0.13 3.37 -5.08
N LEU A 71 1.00 2.71 -5.34
CA LEU A 71 1.12 1.56 -6.24
C LEU A 71 0.88 0.28 -5.43
N ASN A 72 -0.35 -0.24 -5.43
CA ASN A 72 -0.77 -1.38 -4.62
C ASN A 72 -1.57 -2.45 -5.40
N HIS A 73 -1.29 -2.63 -6.69
CA HIS A 73 -1.87 -3.74 -7.45
C HIS A 73 -0.85 -4.86 -7.63
N GLY A 74 -1.27 -6.13 -7.62
CA GLY A 74 -0.37 -7.30 -7.73
C GLY A 74 0.57 -7.26 -8.94
N GLY A 75 0.13 -6.70 -10.07
CA GLY A 75 0.97 -6.45 -11.25
C GLY A 75 1.77 -5.12 -11.23
N LEU A 76 1.38 -4.18 -10.36
CA LEU A 76 2.06 -2.89 -10.18
C LEU A 76 3.08 -2.90 -9.05
N ASN A 77 3.00 -3.85 -8.13
CA ASN A 77 4.02 -4.09 -7.13
C ASN A 77 5.38 -4.22 -7.82
N PHE A 78 6.39 -3.58 -7.25
CA PHE A 78 7.74 -3.81 -7.69
C PHE A 78 8.13 -5.18 -7.15
N GLU A 79 8.49 -6.11 -8.03
CA GLU A 79 9.39 -7.20 -7.63
C GLU A 79 10.69 -6.58 -7.09
N THR A 80 11.65 -7.40 -6.65
CA THR A 80 12.97 -6.91 -6.24
C THR A 80 13.69 -6.26 -7.43
N LEU A 81 13.35 -5.00 -7.71
CA LEU A 81 13.75 -4.22 -8.87
C LEU A 81 14.76 -3.18 -8.44
N SER A 82 15.71 -2.87 -9.32
CA SER A 82 16.64 -1.76 -9.10
C SER A 82 15.89 -0.43 -9.03
N ILE A 83 16.49 0.57 -8.38
CA ILE A 83 15.94 1.94 -8.29
C ILE A 83 15.61 2.51 -9.68
N SER A 84 16.44 2.20 -10.69
CA SER A 84 16.20 2.59 -12.09
C SER A 84 14.88 2.01 -12.64
N ALA A 85 14.64 0.72 -12.41
CA ALA A 85 13.41 0.06 -12.83
C ALA A 85 12.18 0.62 -12.09
N ILE A 86 12.33 0.95 -10.80
CA ILE A 86 11.29 1.62 -10.01
C ILE A 86 10.93 2.96 -10.66
N ARG A 87 11.94 3.79 -10.95
CA ARG A 87 11.78 5.10 -11.59
C ARG A 87 11.10 4.98 -12.96
N LYS A 88 11.52 4.05 -13.81
CA LYS A 88 10.93 3.85 -15.14
C LYS A 88 9.44 3.49 -15.05
N LYS A 89 9.08 2.56 -14.17
CA LYS A 89 7.69 2.15 -13.98
C LYS A 89 6.84 3.30 -13.41
N LEU A 90 7.38 4.09 -12.49
CA LEU A 90 6.69 5.28 -11.97
C LEU A 90 6.41 6.33 -13.05
N ILE A 91 7.38 6.60 -13.94
CA ILE A 91 7.20 7.52 -15.07
C ILE A 91 6.10 7.02 -16.02
N ASN A 92 6.08 5.71 -16.31
CA ASN A 92 5.03 5.12 -17.15
C ASN A 92 3.64 5.29 -16.53
N VAL A 93 3.52 5.07 -15.21
CA VAL A 93 2.26 5.26 -14.49
C VAL A 93 1.82 6.73 -14.54
N ILE A 94 2.70 7.68 -14.25
CA ILE A 94 2.38 9.12 -14.30
C ILE A 94 1.95 9.53 -15.72
N THR A 95 2.60 9.00 -16.75
CA THR A 95 2.25 9.24 -18.15
C THR A 95 0.87 8.67 -18.49
N GLY A 96 0.56 7.46 -18.03
CA GLY A 96 -0.76 6.83 -18.19
C GLY A 96 -1.86 7.65 -17.52
N ILE A 97 -1.63 8.12 -16.28
CA ILE A 97 -2.56 9.01 -15.57
C ILE A 97 -2.86 10.25 -16.42
N LYS A 98 -1.84 10.95 -16.93
CA LYS A 98 -2.04 12.13 -17.79
C LYS A 98 -2.88 11.81 -19.02
N GLN A 99 -2.61 10.70 -19.68
CA GLN A 99 -3.32 10.30 -20.90
C GLN A 99 -4.78 9.96 -20.63
N GLN A 100 -5.09 9.32 -19.50
CA GLN A 100 -6.43 8.85 -19.18
C GLN A 100 -7.29 9.93 -18.51
N THR A 101 -6.73 10.65 -17.54
CA THR A 101 -7.49 11.56 -16.66
C THR A 101 -7.30 13.03 -17.02
N GLY A 102 -6.24 13.37 -17.78
CA GLY A 102 -5.88 14.76 -18.04
C GLY A 102 -5.09 15.43 -16.91
N ILE A 103 -4.75 14.69 -15.84
CA ILE A 103 -3.93 15.20 -14.73
C ILE A 103 -2.46 15.06 -15.09
N TRP A 104 -1.79 16.18 -15.31
CA TRP A 104 -0.37 16.24 -15.55
C TRP A 104 0.39 16.53 -14.26
N ILE A 105 1.06 15.49 -13.75
CA ILE A 105 1.92 15.56 -12.56
C ILE A 105 3.34 15.87 -13.02
N ILE A 106 3.93 16.95 -12.49
CA ILE A 106 5.30 17.38 -12.79
C ILE A 106 6.13 17.25 -11.52
N PRO A 107 6.65 16.05 -11.20
CA PRO A 107 7.38 15.84 -9.98
C PRO A 107 8.76 16.52 -10.07
N THR A 108 9.00 17.51 -9.20
CA THR A 108 10.34 18.11 -9.02
C THR A 108 11.20 17.23 -8.11
N ILE A 109 10.59 16.67 -7.06
CA ILE A 109 11.19 15.70 -6.14
C ILE A 109 10.17 14.59 -5.90
N ILE A 110 10.60 13.34 -5.98
CA ILE A 110 9.77 12.17 -5.63
C ILE A 110 10.27 11.62 -4.31
N ARG A 111 9.42 11.60 -3.29
CA ARG A 111 9.74 11.00 -1.99
C ARG A 111 8.96 9.70 -1.81
N VAL A 112 9.61 8.69 -1.24
CA VAL A 112 8.92 7.46 -0.86
C VAL A 112 8.32 7.69 0.52
N HIS A 113 7.02 7.93 0.56
CA HIS A 113 6.31 8.20 1.79
C HIS A 113 6.06 6.92 2.60
N GLU A 114 5.78 5.81 1.92
CA GLU A 114 5.63 4.49 2.54
C GLU A 114 6.19 3.40 1.63
N MET A 115 6.98 2.50 2.20
CA MET A 115 7.51 1.31 1.52
C MET A 115 7.17 0.06 2.33
N GLU A 116 6.46 -0.88 1.71
CA GLU A 116 6.31 -2.23 2.24
C GLU A 116 7.30 -3.15 1.53
N ILE A 117 8.16 -3.82 2.30
CA ILE A 117 9.01 -4.91 1.85
C ILE A 117 8.42 -6.19 2.40
N ALA A 118 8.28 -7.21 1.56
CA ALA A 118 7.66 -8.44 2.00
C ALA A 118 8.31 -9.70 1.45
N PHE A 119 8.44 -10.68 2.33
CA PHE A 119 9.04 -11.98 2.08
C PHE A 119 7.97 -13.04 2.32
N THR A 120 7.70 -13.85 1.30
CA THR A 120 6.72 -14.96 1.38
C THR A 120 7.48 -16.26 1.24
N PHE A 121 7.22 -17.20 2.16
CA PHE A 121 7.90 -18.49 2.18
C PHE A 121 6.91 -19.60 2.56
N ALA A 122 7.29 -20.84 2.23
CA ALA A 122 6.49 -22.03 2.45
C ALA A 122 7.20 -22.97 3.43
N THR A 123 6.44 -23.66 4.26
CA THR A 123 6.90 -24.74 5.13
C THR A 123 6.03 -25.98 4.93
N ASP A 124 6.58 -27.15 5.17
CA ASP A 124 5.88 -28.44 5.15
C ASP A 124 4.98 -28.67 6.38
N ALA A 125 5.18 -27.88 7.44
CA ALA A 125 4.37 -27.89 8.65
C ALA A 125 3.95 -26.48 9.10
N ILE A 126 2.95 -26.41 9.98
CA ILE A 126 2.59 -25.18 10.68
C ILE A 126 3.74 -24.80 11.62
N ILE A 127 4.25 -23.58 11.50
CA ILE A 127 5.30 -23.07 12.38
C ILE A 127 4.69 -22.75 13.74
N HIS A 128 5.23 -23.35 14.79
CA HIS A 128 4.77 -23.11 16.14
C HIS A 128 4.86 -21.62 16.53
N PHE A 129 3.94 -21.16 17.40
CA PHE A 129 3.88 -19.77 17.83
C PHE A 129 5.21 -19.27 18.40
N GLN A 130 5.87 -20.07 19.25
CA GLN A 130 7.14 -19.74 19.91
C GLN A 130 8.23 -19.43 18.87
N THR A 131 8.32 -20.22 17.80
CA THR A 131 9.30 -20.04 16.73
C THR A 131 9.02 -18.77 15.94
N ARG A 132 7.75 -18.52 15.57
CA ARG A 132 7.35 -17.28 14.89
C ARG A 132 7.60 -16.04 15.76
N ASN A 133 7.32 -16.14 17.05
CA ASN A 133 7.55 -15.08 18.03
C ASN A 133 9.05 -14.77 18.15
N LEU A 134 9.89 -15.79 18.28
CA LEU A 134 11.34 -15.64 18.33
C LEU A 134 11.87 -14.98 17.05
N LEU A 135 11.43 -15.44 15.88
CA LEU A 135 11.82 -14.87 14.59
C LEU A 135 11.44 -13.39 14.50
N LEU A 136 10.19 -13.03 14.79
CA LEU A 136 9.75 -11.64 14.72
C LEU A 136 10.53 -10.76 15.69
N ARG A 137 10.74 -11.21 16.93
CA ARG A 137 11.52 -10.47 17.93
C ARG A 137 12.97 -10.25 17.50
N SER A 138 13.57 -11.26 16.87
CA SER A 138 14.94 -11.17 16.35
C SER A 138 15.05 -10.16 15.21
N LEU A 139 14.05 -10.10 14.33
CA LEU A 139 14.03 -9.18 13.19
C LEU A 139 13.65 -7.74 13.59
N SER A 140 12.74 -7.56 14.54
CA SER A 140 12.25 -6.24 14.94
C SER A 140 13.00 -5.63 16.14
N ASN A 141 13.86 -6.42 16.80
CA ASN A 141 14.57 -6.07 18.02
C ASN A 141 13.62 -5.61 19.15
N THR A 142 12.50 -6.32 19.34
CA THR A 142 11.50 -6.05 20.39
C THR A 142 11.48 -7.12 21.48
N SER A 143 11.10 -6.73 22.70
CA SER A 143 10.80 -7.65 23.79
C SER A 143 9.38 -8.22 23.70
N GLN A 144 8.41 -7.43 23.23
CA GLN A 144 7.00 -7.81 23.16
C GLN A 144 6.44 -7.71 21.74
N VAL A 145 5.57 -8.66 21.39
CA VAL A 145 4.84 -8.70 20.12
C VAL A 145 3.35 -8.66 20.38
N ASN A 146 2.64 -7.91 19.55
CA ASN A 146 1.19 -7.95 19.49
C ASN A 146 0.75 -9.19 18.73
N LYS A 147 -0.38 -9.76 19.13
CA LYS A 147 -0.88 -11.03 18.60
C LYS A 147 -2.33 -10.85 18.16
N LYS A 148 -2.70 -11.44 17.03
CA LYS A 148 -4.10 -11.54 16.59
C LYS A 148 -4.38 -12.92 16.01
N VAL A 149 -5.64 -13.31 16.07
CA VAL A 149 -6.15 -14.58 15.56
C VAL A 149 -7.13 -14.35 14.41
N TYR A 150 -7.19 -15.28 13.46
CA TYR A 150 -8.27 -15.35 12.48
C TYR A 150 -9.41 -16.22 13.02
N THR A 151 -10.63 -15.71 12.99
CA THR A 151 -11.80 -16.37 13.61
C THR A 151 -12.44 -17.47 12.76
N LYS A 152 -12.09 -17.58 11.47
CA LYS A 152 -12.72 -18.49 10.50
C LYS A 152 -11.65 -19.23 9.69
N CYS A 153 -10.83 -20.04 10.32
CA CYS A 153 -9.75 -20.77 9.67
C CYS A 153 -9.53 -22.14 10.35
N SER A 154 -8.70 -22.98 9.76
CA SER A 154 -8.39 -24.34 10.24
C SER A 154 -7.72 -24.38 11.62
N THR A 155 -7.13 -23.26 12.06
CA THR A 155 -6.27 -23.19 13.25
C THR A 155 -6.79 -22.13 14.24
N THR A 156 -8.06 -22.18 14.64
CA THR A 156 -8.77 -21.09 15.35
C THR A 156 -8.11 -20.58 16.64
N GLU A 157 -7.34 -21.42 17.34
CA GLU A 157 -6.65 -21.05 18.58
C GLU A 157 -5.24 -20.50 18.37
N ASP A 158 -4.74 -20.53 17.13
CA ASP A 158 -3.39 -20.06 16.82
C ASP A 158 -3.31 -18.54 16.70
N HIS A 159 -2.18 -17.97 17.13
CA HIS A 159 -1.86 -16.56 16.96
C HIS A 159 -1.29 -16.31 15.55
N HIS A 160 -2.21 -16.24 14.59
CA HIS A 160 -1.91 -16.16 13.17
C HIS A 160 -1.15 -14.92 12.71
N ILE A 161 -1.33 -13.79 13.41
CA ILE A 161 -0.66 -12.53 13.07
C ILE A 161 0.13 -12.09 14.29
N LEU A 162 1.43 -11.92 14.09
CA LEU A 162 2.34 -11.31 15.05
C LEU A 162 2.80 -9.97 14.48
N SER A 163 2.74 -8.92 15.28
CA SER A 163 3.25 -7.62 14.87
C SER A 163 4.09 -6.95 15.94
N SER A 164 5.06 -6.17 15.50
CA SER A 164 5.95 -5.40 16.36
C SER A 164 6.21 -4.06 15.71
N LYS A 165 6.07 -3.01 16.51
CA LYS A 165 6.36 -1.65 16.12
C LYS A 165 7.60 -1.19 16.86
N LYS A 166 8.73 -1.07 16.16
CA LYS A 166 9.99 -0.62 16.78
C LYS A 166 9.91 0.86 17.14
N ASN A 167 9.32 1.65 16.23
CA ASN A 167 9.04 3.06 16.39
C ASN A 167 7.87 3.44 15.48
N GLU A 168 7.52 4.72 15.40
CA GLU A 168 6.41 5.20 14.59
C GLU A 168 6.56 4.94 13.08
N ASN A 169 7.79 4.78 12.61
CA ASN A 169 8.15 4.71 11.22
C ASN A 169 8.40 3.28 10.73
N LEU A 170 8.44 2.28 11.63
CA LEU A 170 8.81 0.91 11.28
C LEU A 170 7.87 -0.10 11.96
N LEU A 171 7.07 -0.76 11.12
CA LEU A 171 6.17 -1.84 11.50
C LEU A 171 6.66 -3.16 10.90
N HIS A 172 6.75 -4.18 11.73
CA HIS A 172 7.01 -5.55 11.30
C HIS A 172 5.76 -6.39 11.54
N VAL A 173 5.40 -7.23 10.56
CA VAL A 173 4.28 -8.16 10.65
C VAL A 173 4.70 -9.51 10.12
N LEU A 174 4.51 -10.57 10.90
CA LEU A 174 4.63 -11.95 10.47
C LEU A 174 3.26 -12.61 10.57
N TYR A 175 2.75 -13.16 9.48
CA TYR A 175 1.46 -13.83 9.51
C TYR A 175 1.37 -15.08 8.65
N ASP A 176 0.41 -15.92 9.03
CA ASP A 176 -0.01 -17.09 8.28
C ASP A 176 -0.89 -16.68 7.10
N LYS A 177 -0.34 -16.73 5.90
CA LYS A 177 -1.02 -16.34 4.67
C LYS A 177 -2.07 -17.37 4.25
N THR A 178 -1.90 -18.63 4.66
CA THR A 178 -2.88 -19.70 4.41
C THR A 178 -4.11 -19.49 5.27
N ALA A 179 -3.93 -19.25 6.57
CA ALA A 179 -5.03 -18.93 7.48
C ALA A 179 -5.77 -17.65 7.05
N LYS A 180 -5.03 -16.63 6.58
CA LYS A 180 -5.63 -15.42 6.00
C LYS A 180 -6.50 -15.73 4.79
N ALA A 181 -6.02 -16.58 3.87
CA ALA A 181 -6.77 -16.97 2.68
C ALA A 181 -8.02 -17.79 3.01
N GLU A 182 -7.93 -18.71 3.97
CA GLU A 182 -9.08 -19.45 4.52
C GLU A 182 -10.12 -18.50 5.15
N HIS A 183 -9.67 -17.59 6.01
CA HIS A 183 -10.52 -16.58 6.64
C HIS A 183 -11.26 -15.71 5.64
N ASN A 184 -10.57 -15.34 4.54
CA ASN A 184 -11.13 -14.57 3.45
C ASN A 184 -11.96 -15.40 2.46
N LYS A 185 -12.13 -16.72 2.69
CA LYS A 185 -12.82 -17.67 1.80
C LYS A 185 -12.23 -17.73 0.39
N GLN A 186 -10.93 -17.46 0.26
CA GLN A 186 -10.21 -17.56 -1.01
C GLN A 186 -9.79 -18.99 -1.33
N ILE A 187 -9.71 -19.83 -0.29
CA ILE A 187 -9.43 -21.25 -0.37
C ILE A 187 -10.34 -22.00 0.61
N GLU A 188 -10.53 -23.30 0.37
CA GLU A 188 -11.38 -24.17 1.19
C GLU A 188 -10.88 -24.31 2.63
N LEU A 189 -11.77 -24.45 3.61
CA LEU A 189 -11.39 -24.70 5.00
C LEU A 189 -10.98 -26.17 5.20
N ASN A 190 -9.98 -26.43 6.05
CA ASN A 190 -9.58 -27.80 6.46
C ASN A 190 -9.13 -28.73 5.32
N ALA A 191 -8.87 -28.20 4.12
CA ALA A 191 -8.30 -28.99 3.04
C ALA A 191 -6.88 -29.45 3.39
N SER A 192 -6.56 -30.71 3.07
CA SER A 192 -5.21 -31.26 3.19
C SER A 192 -4.26 -30.49 2.28
N ARG A 193 -3.19 -29.96 2.84
CA ARG A 193 -2.22 -29.14 2.12
C ARG A 193 -0.81 -29.61 2.41
N LYS A 194 -0.02 -29.75 1.34
CA LYS A 194 1.40 -30.10 1.43
C LYS A 194 2.24 -28.98 2.04
N TYR A 195 1.82 -27.73 1.89
CA TYR A 195 2.57 -26.57 2.36
C TYR A 195 1.69 -25.58 3.11
N ARG A 196 2.28 -24.94 4.11
CA ARG A 196 1.75 -23.76 4.79
C ARG A 196 2.56 -22.53 4.37
N ILE A 197 1.87 -21.49 3.95
CA ILE A 197 2.48 -20.26 3.45
C ILE A 197 2.46 -19.18 4.54
N TYR A 198 3.62 -18.59 4.79
CA TYR A 198 3.81 -17.47 5.71
C TYR A 198 4.32 -16.25 4.96
N ARG A 199 4.04 -15.06 5.53
CA ARG A 199 4.54 -13.79 5.01
C ARG A 199 5.07 -12.93 6.14
N TYR A 200 6.28 -12.44 5.95
CA TYR A 200 6.88 -11.40 6.75
C TYR A 200 6.86 -10.09 5.95
N GLU A 201 6.32 -9.04 6.55
CA GLU A 201 6.22 -7.69 6.00
C GLU A 201 6.94 -6.71 6.92
N MET A 202 7.62 -5.76 6.30
CA MET A 202 8.22 -4.60 6.94
C MET A 202 7.71 -3.35 6.24
N THR A 203 7.00 -2.51 6.97
CA THR A 203 6.51 -1.21 6.48
C THR A 203 7.36 -0.09 7.05
N LEU A 204 7.99 0.66 6.17
CA LEU A 204 8.77 1.86 6.43
C LEU A 204 7.91 3.07 6.06
N ASN A 205 7.69 3.97 7.00
CA ASN A 205 6.95 5.22 6.81
C ASN A 205 7.89 6.41 6.98
N GLU A 206 7.86 7.31 6.02
CA GLU A 206 8.41 8.65 6.18
C GLU A 206 7.43 9.45 7.04
N LYS A 207 7.81 9.76 8.28
CA LYS A 207 7.11 10.80 9.02
C LYS A 207 7.52 12.16 8.47
N ASN A 208 6.52 13.00 8.21
CA ASN A 208 6.68 14.45 8.11
C ASN A 208 6.98 15.02 9.50
#